data_AF-A0A939SNU0-F1
#
_entry.id   AF-A0A939SNU0-F1
#
_cell.length_a   1.000
_cell.length_b   1.000
_cell.length_c   1.000
_cell.angle_alpha   90.00
_cell.angle_beta   90.00
_cell.angle_gamma   90.00
#
_symmetry.space_group_name_H-M   'P 1'
#
loop_
_entity.id
_entity.type
_entity.pdbx_description
1 polymer ?
#
loop_
_entity_poly.entity_id
_entity_poly.type
_entity_poly.pdbx_seq_one_letter_code
_entity_poly.pdbx_strand_id
1 'polypeptide(L)' 'MSYAQQLRGMNASANITASRKTYWNGKQNNYFSVGLNKFFDEGVMKGGNISCL' A
#
# COMPACT_ATOMS: atom_id res chain seq x y z
N MET A 1 5.23 4.38 8.14
CA MET A 1 6.06 4.65 6.95
C MET A 1 5.22 4.37 5.73
N SER A 2 5.10 5.34 4.83
CA SER A 2 4.39 5.18 3.57
C SER A 2 5.33 5.54 2.43
N TYR A 3 5.38 4.69 1.40
CA TYR A 3 6.24 4.84 0.23
C TYR A 3 5.42 4.63 -1.02
N ALA A 4 5.49 5.56 -1.96
CA ALA A 4 4.79 5.50 -3.24
C ALA A 4 5.83 5.56 -4.35
N GLN A 5 5.76 4.63 -5.31
CA GLN A 5 6.67 4.59 -6.45
C GLN A 5 5.89 4.38 -7.75
N GLN A 6 6.18 5.21 -8.75
CA GLN A 6 5.71 4.98 -10.12
C GLN A 6 6.44 3.78 -10.73
N LEU A 7 5.68 2.89 -11.34
CA LEU A 7 6.22 1.70 -11.99
C LEU A 7 6.81 2.09 -13.35
N ARG A 8 8.14 1.94 -13.49
CA ARG A 8 8.82 2.26 -14.75
C ARG A 8 8.24 1.44 -15.90
N GLY A 9 7.90 2.12 -17.00
CA GLY A 9 7.31 1.50 -18.19
C GLY A 9 5.80 1.29 -18.14
N MET A 10 5.10 1.75 -17.09
CA MET A 10 3.64 1.72 -17.00
C MET A 10 3.11 3.03 -16.42
N ASN A 11 1.94 3.50 -16.90
CA ASN A 11 1.20 4.57 -16.23
C ASN A 11 0.52 4.02 -14.97
N ALA A 12 1.33 3.66 -13.98
CA ALA A 12 0.90 2.99 -12.77
C ALA A 12 1.77 3.38 -11.58
N SER A 13 1.20 3.36 -10.38
CA SER A 13 1.92 3.54 -9.12
C SER A 13 1.66 2.41 -8.14
N ALA A 14 2.66 2.10 -7.33
CA ALA A 14 2.57 1.20 -6.21
C ALA A 14 2.74 1.99 -4.92
N ASN A 15 1.84 1.79 -3.97
CA ASN A 15 1.86 2.40 -2.65
C ASN A 15 2.04 1.31 -1.60
N ILE A 16 3.05 1.47 -0.76
CA ILE A 16 3.36 0.58 0.36
C ILE A 16 3.17 1.38 1.63
N THR A 17 2.32 0.91 2.54
CA THR A 17 2.16 1.50 3.88
C THR A 17 2.44 0.45 4.93
N ALA A 18 3.36 0.76 5.82
CA ALA A 18 3.74 -0.09 6.94
C ALA A 18 3.66 0.72 8.25
N SER A 19 3.06 0.14 9.28
CA SER A 19 3.10 0.71 10.62
C SER A 19 3.31 -0.37 11.67
N ARG A 20 4.01 -0.01 12.74
CA ARG A 20 4.26 -0.87 13.89
C ARG A 20 3.88 -0.09 15.14
N LYS A 21 3.01 -0.67 15.97
CA LYS A 21 2.67 -0.15 17.29
C LYS A 21 3.14 -1.13 18.35
N THR A 22 3.96 -0.65 19.27
CA THR A 22 4.39 -1.40 20.45
C THR A 22 3.66 -0.84 21.66
N TYR A 23 3.06 -1.71 22.47
CA TYR A 23 2.32 -1.34 23.67
C TYR A 23 3.20 -1.52 24.91
N TRP A 24 2.88 -0.78 25.97
CA TRP A 24 3.60 -0.83 27.25
C TRP A 24 3.64 -2.24 27.89
N ASN A 25 2.66 -3.08 27.57
CA ASN A 25 2.60 -4.48 28.01
C ASN A 25 3.43 -5.44 27.13
N GLY A 26 4.31 -4.92 26.26
CA GLY A 26 5.16 -5.69 25.37
C GLY A 26 4.45 -6.27 24.14
N LYS A 27 3.13 -6.08 23.99
CA LYS A 27 2.43 -6.51 22.77
C LYS A 27 2.83 -5.63 21.58
N GLN A 28 2.79 -6.22 20.40
CA GLN A 28 3.10 -5.54 19.14
C GLN A 28 1.99 -5.78 18.13
N ASN A 29 1.56 -4.72 17.46
CA ASN A 29 0.65 -4.78 16.32
C ASN A 29 1.37 -4.25 15.08
N ASN A 30 1.44 -5.08 14.05
CA ASN A 30 2.06 -4.74 12.78
C ASN A 30 0.96 -4.61 11.73
N TYR A 31 0.99 -3.54 10.97
CA TYR A 31 0.08 -3.35 9.86
C TYR A 31 0.89 -3.14 8.59
N PHE A 32 0.57 -3.90 7.55
CA PHE A 32 1.18 -3.79 6.25
C PHE A 32 0.12 -3.80 5.17
N SER A 33 0.19 -2.84 4.25
CA SER A 33 -0.67 -2.78 3.08
C SER A 33 0.11 -2.38 1.83
N VAL A 34 -0.28 -3.01 0.72
CA VAL A 34 0.23 -2.69 -0.62
C VAL A 34 -0.96 -2.42 -1.52
N GLY A 35 -0.93 -1.26 -2.17
CA GLY A 35 -1.90 -0.87 -3.19
C GLY A 35 -1.21 -0.69 -4.54
N LEU A 36 -1.83 -1.19 -5.60
CA LEU A 36 -1.42 -0.98 -6.98
C LEU A 36 -2.48 -0.15 -7.71
N ASN A 37 -2.09 1.00 -8.21
CA ASN A 37 -2.93 1.89 -9.00
C ASN A 37 -2.44 1.89 -10.45
N LYS A 38 -3.27 1.44 -11.39
CA LYS A 38 -3.05 1.65 -12.84
C LYS A 38 -3.95 2.79 -13.30
N PHE A 39 -3.38 3.76 -14.00
CA PHE A 39 -4.12 4.85 -14.64
C PHE A 39 -4.38 4.44 -16.09
N PHE A 40 -5.64 4.16 -16.44
CA PHE A 40 -6.09 4.00 -17.81
C PHE A 40 -6.72 5.32 -18.27
N ASP A 41 -6.49 5.71 -19.53
CA ASP A 41 -6.97 6.98 -20.14
C ASP A 41 -8.50 7.14 -20.16
N GLU A 42 -9.27 6.08 -19.89
CA GLU A 42 -10.71 6.15 -19.70
C GLU A 42 -11.09 5.50 -18.36
N GLY A 43 -11.90 6.21 -17.59
CA GLY A 43 -12.10 6.01 -16.17
C GLY A 43 -12.42 4.59 -15.69
N VAL A 44 -12.14 4.41 -14.40
CA VAL A 44 -12.57 3.36 -13.45
C VAL A 44 -11.42 2.49 -12.94
N MET A 45 -11.10 2.74 -11.66
CA MET A 45 -10.12 2.03 -10.86
C MET A 45 -10.64 0.63 -10.47
N LYS A 46 -9.88 -0.42 -10.77
CA LYS A 46 -9.87 -1.67 -10.00
C LYS A 46 -8.53 -1.77 -9.26
N GLY A 47 -8.38 -0.97 -8.20
CA GLY A 47 -7.25 -1.07 -7.28
C GLY A 47 -7.44 -2.28 -6.36
N GLY A 48 -6.56 -3.27 -6.45
CA GLY A 48 -6.50 -4.39 -5.52
C GLY A 48 -5.72 -3.98 -4.27
N ASN A 49 -6.35 -4.07 -3.10
CA ASN A 49 -5.70 -3.86 -1.81
C ASN A 49 -5.45 -5.22 -1.15
N ILE A 50 -4.19 -5.55 -0.90
CA ILE A 50 -3.84 -6.69 -0.04
C ILE A 50 -3.37 -6.09 1.27
N SER A 51 -4.12 -6.38 2.33
CA SER A 51 -3.79 -6.05 3.70
C SER A 51 -3.71 -7.34 4.51
N CYS A 52 -2.66 -7.46 5.33
CA CYS A 52 -2.52 -8.52 6.32
C CYS A 52 -2.47 -7.89 7.72
N LEU A 53 -3.21 -8.51 8.64
CA LEU A 53 -3.26 -8.19 10.07
C LEU A 53 -2.27 -9.07 10.84
#